data_AF-A0A956RNZ3-F1
#
_entry.id   AF-A0A956RNZ3-F1
#
_cell.length_a   1.000
_cell.length_b   1.000
_cell.length_c   1.000
_cell.angle_alpha   90.00
_cell.angle_beta   90.00
_cell.angle_gamma   90.00
#
_symmetry.space_group_name_H-M   'P 1'
#
loop_
_entity.id
_entity.type
_entity.pdbx_description
1 polymer ?
#
loop_
_entity_poly.entity_id
_entity_poly.type
_entity_poly.pdbx_seq_one_letter_code
_entity_poly.pdbx_strand_id
1 'polypeptide(L)' 'MEALVQSKNVPLLKVDIVRWGSPVAEQYGIQQLPSLWMYRDGELVSRDSPTVFRQLSTL' A
#
# COMPACT_ATOMS: atom_id res chain seq x y z
N MET A 1 -18.80 -2.21 -0.10
CA MET A 1 -18.81 -1.02 -0.97
C MET A 1 -17.49 -1.00 -1.70
N GLU A 2 -17.44 -1.56 -2.90
CA GLU A 2 -16.28 -1.42 -3.78
C GLU A 2 -16.38 -0.03 -4.41
N ALA A 3 -15.48 0.87 -4.00
CA ALA A 3 -15.49 2.22 -4.52
C ALA A 3 -15.20 2.16 -6.02
N LEU A 4 -16.09 2.75 -6.83
CA LEU A 4 -15.82 3.08 -8.23
C LEU A 4 -14.64 4.05 -8.24
N VAL A 5 -13.43 3.52 -8.39
CA VAL A 5 -12.21 4.33 -8.48
C VAL A 5 -12.25 5.07 -9.81
N GLN A 6 -12.82 6.28 -9.79
CA GLN A 6 -12.48 7.30 -10.78
C GLN A 6 -10.96 7.40 -10.79
N SER A 7 -10.35 7.33 -11.97
CA SER A 7 -8.91 7.42 -12.22
C SER A 7 -8.36 8.78 -11.76
N LYS A 8 -8.26 8.97 -10.45
CA LYS A 8 -7.49 10.05 -9.85
C LYS A 8 -6.06 9.54 -9.77
N ASN A 9 -5.12 10.33 -10.28
CA ASN A 9 -3.70 10.08 -10.04
C ASN A 9 -3.50 10.12 -8.52
N VAL A 10 -3.33 8.95 -7.90
CA VAL A 10 -3.04 8.83 -6.47
C VAL A 10 -1.52 8.90 -6.34
N PRO A 11 -0.95 9.98 -5.79
CA PRO A 11 0.49 10.04 -5.55
C PRO A 11 0.85 8.99 -4.50
N LEU A 12 1.73 8.06 -4.87
CA LEU A 12 2.32 7.09 -3.95
C LEU A 12 3.54 7.73 -3.29
N LEU A 13 3.51 7.84 -1.96
CA LEU A 13 4.67 8.26 -1.17
C LEU A 13 5.33 7.02 -0.57
N LYS A 14 6.61 6.82 -0.89
CA LYS A 14 7.45 5.81 -0.21
C LYS A 14 8.04 6.43 1.05
N VAL A 15 7.77 5.81 2.20
CA VAL A 15 8.35 6.18 3.50
C VAL A 15 9.16 5.01 4.03
N ASP A 16 10.47 5.19 4.20
CA ASP A 16 11.35 4.15 4.74
C ASP A 16 11.28 4.15 6.27
N ILE A 17 10.54 3.20 6.83
CA ILE A 17 10.50 2.93 8.27
C ILE A 17 11.55 1.87 8.63
N VAL A 18 12.61 2.26 9.33
CA VAL A 18 13.68 1.32 9.74
C VAL A 18 13.18 0.33 10.79
N ARG A 19 12.33 0.80 11.71
CA ARG A 19 11.67 0.00 12.77
C ARG A 19 10.38 0.67 13.22
N TRP A 20 9.49 -0.12 13.84
CA TRP A 20 8.32 0.40 14.57
C TRP A 20 8.78 1.35 15.70
N GLY A 21 8.04 2.44 15.93
CA GLY A 21 8.41 3.48 16.90
C GLY A 21 9.65 4.29 16.52
N SER A 22 10.05 4.29 15.24
CA SER A 22 11.02 5.27 14.75
C SER A 22 10.38 6.66 14.66
N PRO A 23 11.15 7.77 14.76
CA PRO A 23 10.60 9.12 14.66
C PRO A 23 9.78 9.34 13.37
N VAL A 24 10.20 8.74 12.26
CA VAL A 24 9.46 8.82 10.99
C VAL A 24 8.15 8.03 11.05
N ALA A 25 8.12 6.87 11.71
CA ALA A 25 6.88 6.12 11.90
C ALA A 25 5.89 6.89 12.79
N GLU A 26 6.37 7.55 13.85
CA GLU A 26 5.54 8.39 14.73
C GLU A 26 5.00 9.62 14.00
N GLN A 27 5.85 10.33 13.25
CA GLN A 27 5.48 11.51 12.48
C GLN A 27 4.33 11.23 11.49
N TYR A 28 4.35 10.07 10.86
CA TYR A 28 3.32 9.65 9.89
C TYR A 28 2.22 8.77 10.50
N GLY A 29 2.21 8.54 11.82
CA GLY A 29 1.20 7.73 12.50
C GLY A 29 1.18 6.25 12.08
N ILE A 30 2.32 5.72 11.64
CA ILE A 30 2.47 4.36 11.11
C ILE A 30 2.67 3.38 12.28
N GLN A 31 1.59 2.67 12.65
CA GLN A 31 1.60 1.70 13.76
C GLN A 31 1.62 0.24 13.29
N GLN A 32 1.20 -0.01 12.06
CA GLN A 32 1.16 -1.33 11.43
C GLN A 32 1.17 -1.16 9.90
N LEU A 33 1.46 -2.25 9.19
CA LEU A 33 1.28 -2.27 7.74
C LEU A 33 -0.22 -2.41 7.41
N PRO A 34 -0.75 -1.63 6.44
CA PRO A 34 -2.12 -1.81 6.00
C PRO A 34 -2.31 -3.14 5.26
N SER A 35 -3.55 -3.64 5.27
CA SER A 35 -3.97 -4.68 4.33
C SER A 35 -3.99 -4.09 2.93
N LEU A 36 -3.20 -4.66 2.02
CA LEU A 36 -3.10 -4.21 0.64
C LEU A 36 -3.85 -5.17 -0.28
N TRP A 37 -4.67 -4.60 -1.14
CA TRP A 37 -5.29 -5.30 -2.26
C TRP A 37 -4.76 -4.72 -3.56
N MET A 38 -4.51 -5.58 -4.54
CA MET A 38 -4.00 -5.17 -5.84
C MET A 38 -5.05 -5.42 -6.90
N TYR A 39 -5.29 -4.39 -7.71
CA TYR A 39 -6.14 -4.46 -8.89
C TYR A 39 -5.29 -4.18 -10.14
N ARG A 40 -5.56 -4.90 -11.23
CA ARG A 40 -4.96 -4.66 -12.55
C ARG A 40 -6.09 -4.69 -13.57
N ASP A 41 -6.20 -3.65 -14.39
CA ASP A 41 -7.24 -3.53 -15.41
C ASP A 41 -8.68 -3.69 -14.86
N GLY A 42 -8.89 -3.26 -13.61
CA GLY A 42 -10.18 -3.36 -12.93
C GLY A 42 -10.44 -4.71 -12.24
N GLU A 43 -9.60 -5.72 -12.48
CA GLU A 43 -9.71 -7.03 -11.85
C GLU A 43 -8.85 -7.14 -10.59
N LEU A 44 -9.40 -7.79 -9.57
CA LEU A 44 -8.69 -8.05 -8.32
C LEU A 44 -7.65 -9.17 -8.54
N VAL A 45 -6.38 -8.84 -8.35
CA VAL A 45 -5.24 -9.76 -8.55
C VAL A 45 -4.81 -10.41 -7.23
N SER A 46 -4.87 -9.69 -6.11
CA SER A 46 -4.51 -10.23 -4.79
C SER A 46 -5.18 -9.45 -3.66
N ARG A 47 -5.51 -10.15 -2.57
CA ARG A 47 -6.02 -9.59 -1.30
C ARG A 47 -5.02 -9.70 -0.15
N ASP A 48 -3.84 -10.25 -0.40
CA ASP A 48 -2.85 -10.55 0.63
C ASP A 48 -1.64 -9.62 0.49
N SER A 49 -1.37 -8.85 1.55
CA SER A 49 -0.28 -7.86 1.53
C SER A 49 1.08 -8.46 1.12
N PRO A 50 1.50 -9.66 1.56
CA PRO A 50 2.77 -10.24 1.14
C PRO A 50 2.90 -10.44 -0.37
N THR A 51 1.86 -10.94 -1.05
CA THR A 51 1.87 -11.09 -2.51
C THR A 51 1.83 -9.73 -3.20
N VAL A 52 1.03 -8.78 -2.68
CA VAL A 52 1.02 -7.42 -3.22
C VAL A 52 2.41 -6.77 -3.15
N PHE A 53 3.11 -6.87 -2.01
CA PHE A 53 4.47 -6.33 -1.89
C PHE A 53 5.45 -6.96 -2.89
N ARG A 54 5.38 -8.29 -3.08
CA ARG A 54 6.22 -8.98 -4.07
C ARG A 54 5.97 -8.47 -5.48
N GLN A 55 4.72 -8.24 -5.84
CA GLN A 55 4.36 -7.68 -7.15
C GLN A 55 4.88 -6.24 -7.31
N LEU A 56 4.70 -5.40 -6.28
CA LEU A 56 5.19 -4.02 -6.30
C LEU A 56 6.72 -3.93 -6.41
N SER A 57 7.47 -4.88 -5.85
CA SER A 57 8.95 -4.90 -5.97
C SER A 57 9.47 -5.25 -7.37
N THR A 58 8.58 -5.66 -8.29
CA THR A 58 8.93 -6.01 -9.68
C THR A 58 8.53 -4.94 -10.70
N LEU A 59 7.86 -3.88 -10.25
CA LEU A 59 7.55 -2.69 -11.05
C LEU A 59 8.73 -1.71 -11.04
#